data_AF-A0A933LV58-F1
#
_entry.id   AF-A0A933LV58-F1
#
_cell.length_a   1.000
_cell.length_b   1.000
_cell.length_c   1.000
_cell.angle_alpha   90.00
_cell.angle_beta   90.00
_cell.angle_gamma   90.00
#
_symmetry.space_group_name_H-M   'P 1'
#
loop_
_entity.id
_entity.type
_entity.pdbx_description
1 polymer ?
#
loop_
_entity_poly.entity_id
_entity_poly.type
_entity_poly.pdbx_seq_one_letter_code
_entity_poly.pdbx_strand_id
1 'polypeptide(L)'
;MKTDCAEWREDLTAYLDGELPAARAGAVKHHIENCPACRTETARLEKAGRYLDHLAAPAADPSFASRFWRRVRREATAPRSATTRARPRWLLPVAIAAGVMAVLAVLFLPPRTRRPKKQDVEVQARLAPEDSAIVEELSTLAADDFDAARDLDLLERLDVVRGLDEEEIDAAGEM
;
A
#
# COMPACT_ATOMS: atom_id res chain seq x y z
N MET A 1 5.22 34.99 -7.03
CA MET A 1 4.38 34.10 -6.21
C MET A 1 5.13 32.77 -6.09
N LYS A 2 5.96 32.59 -5.06
CA LYS A 2 6.79 31.38 -4.86
C LYS A 2 6.05 30.30 -4.04
N THR A 3 4.98 30.69 -3.36
CA THR A 3 4.24 29.87 -2.38
C THR A 3 3.39 28.78 -3.03
N ASP A 4 2.77 29.03 -4.18
CA ASP A 4 2.00 28.00 -4.91
C ASP A 4 2.90 26.89 -5.48
N CYS A 5 4.14 27.20 -5.86
CA CYS A 5 5.04 26.22 -6.49
C CYS A 5 5.56 25.13 -5.56
N ALA A 6 5.30 25.20 -4.25
CA ALA A 6 5.66 24.12 -3.33
C ALA A 6 4.72 22.92 -3.53
N GLU A 7 3.41 23.15 -3.52
CA GLU A 7 2.40 22.12 -3.73
C GLU A 7 2.59 21.44 -5.10
N TRP A 8 2.79 22.23 -6.16
CA TRP A 8 2.96 21.67 -7.51
C TRP A 8 4.25 20.88 -7.68
N ARG A 9 5.31 21.19 -6.91
CA ARG A 9 6.59 20.47 -7.00
C ARG A 9 6.49 19.05 -6.48
N GLU A 10 5.68 18.82 -5.45
CA GLU A 10 5.45 17.48 -4.89
C GLU A 10 4.75 16.57 -5.92
N ASP A 11 3.94 17.15 -6.81
CA ASP A 11 3.19 16.42 -7.83
C ASP A 11 3.95 16.22 -9.15
N LEU A 12 5.14 16.81 -9.35
CA LEU A 12 5.83 16.75 -10.65
C LEU A 12 6.28 15.34 -11.04
N THR A 13 6.82 14.56 -10.09
CA THR A 13 7.25 13.18 -10.36
C THR A 13 6.05 12.29 -10.67
N ALA A 14 5.01 12.35 -9.84
CA ALA A 14 3.76 11.61 -10.08
C ALA A 14 3.07 12.01 -11.40
N TYR A 15 3.22 13.27 -11.82
CA TYR A 15 2.77 13.72 -13.14
C TYR A 15 3.57 13.07 -14.27
N LEU A 16 4.90 13.02 -14.16
CA LEU A 16 5.79 12.39 -15.16
C LEU A 16 5.56 10.88 -15.25
N ASP A 17 5.31 10.22 -14.13
CA ASP A 17 5.04 8.78 -14.05
C ASP A 17 3.60 8.43 -14.49
N GLY A 18 2.74 9.42 -14.71
CA GLY A 18 1.35 9.23 -15.11
C GLY A 18 0.43 8.72 -14.00
N GLU A 19 0.83 8.90 -12.74
CA GLU A 19 0.13 8.39 -11.55
C GLU A 19 -0.98 9.33 -11.04
N LEU A 20 -1.02 10.57 -11.54
CA LEU A 20 -2.02 11.55 -11.13
C LEU A 20 -3.38 11.31 -11.79
N PRO A 21 -4.49 11.51 -11.06
CA PRO A 21 -5.82 11.59 -11.66
C PRO A 21 -5.89 12.67 -12.74
N ALA A 22 -6.65 12.43 -13.82
CA ALA A 22 -6.69 13.31 -14.99
C ALA A 22 -6.94 14.80 -14.67
N ALA A 23 -7.79 15.10 -13.69
CA ALA A 23 -8.07 16.47 -13.26
C ALA A 23 -6.84 17.15 -12.62
N ARG A 24 -6.10 16.42 -11.76
CA ARG A 24 -4.88 16.90 -11.11
C ARG A 24 -3.74 17.03 -12.12
N ALA A 25 -3.59 16.05 -13.01
CA ALA A 25 -2.61 16.10 -14.09
C ALA A 25 -2.81 17.32 -15.01
N GLY A 26 -4.06 17.65 -15.35
CA GLY A 26 -4.40 18.85 -16.12
C GLY A 26 -4.01 20.15 -15.40
N ALA A 27 -4.21 20.21 -14.08
CA ALA A 27 -3.85 21.37 -13.28
C ALA A 27 -2.32 21.54 -13.15
N VAL A 28 -1.58 20.45 -12.93
CA VAL A 28 -0.11 20.43 -12.92
C VAL A 28 0.44 20.89 -14.27
N LYS A 29 -0.09 20.34 -15.37
CA LYS A 29 0.29 20.74 -16.73
C LYS A 29 0.07 22.25 -16.95
N HIS A 30 -1.09 22.77 -16.57
CA HIS A 30 -1.38 24.19 -16.68
C HIS A 30 -0.41 25.04 -15.85
N HIS A 31 -0.02 24.57 -14.66
CA HIS A 31 0.98 25.26 -13.84
C HIS A 31 2.35 25.27 -14.53
N ILE A 32 2.82 24.13 -15.05
CA ILE A 32 4.09 24.02 -15.78
C ILE A 32 4.12 24.98 -16.99
N GLU A 33 3.00 25.10 -17.71
CA GLU A 33 2.88 26.02 -18.86
C GLU A 33 2.97 27.50 -18.48
N ASN A 34 2.64 27.86 -17.25
CA ASN A 34 2.62 29.25 -16.78
C ASN A 34 3.74 29.60 -15.77
N CYS A 35 4.46 28.60 -15.27
CA CYS A 35 5.50 28.75 -14.25
C CYS A 35 6.88 28.34 -14.78
N PRO A 36 7.78 29.28 -15.07
CA PRO A 36 9.12 28.96 -15.55
C PRO A 36 9.93 28.08 -14.58
N ALA A 37 9.78 28.29 -13.27
CA ALA A 37 10.50 27.50 -12.26
C ALA A 37 10.08 26.02 -12.28
N CYS A 38 8.78 25.73 -12.32
CA CYS A 38 8.28 24.36 -12.39
C CYS A 38 8.57 23.71 -13.74
N ARG A 39 8.61 24.49 -14.83
CA ARG A 39 9.05 23.99 -16.15
C ARG A 39 10.51 23.53 -16.13
N THR A 40 11.40 24.35 -15.57
CA THR A 40 12.83 23.99 -15.43
C THR A 40 13.00 22.75 -14.55
N GLU A 41 12.25 22.65 -13.45
CA GLU A 41 12.31 21.49 -12.56
C GLU A 41 11.82 20.21 -13.25
N THR A 42 10.70 20.29 -13.98
CA THR A 42 10.17 19.16 -14.75
C THR A 42 11.20 18.68 -15.78
N ALA A 43 11.84 19.59 -16.50
CA ALA A 43 12.88 19.26 -17.48
C ALA A 43 14.12 18.60 -16.83
N ARG A 44 14.48 18.98 -15.60
CA ARG A 44 15.55 18.33 -14.83
C ARG A 44 15.18 16.89 -14.45
N LEU A 45 13.95 16.68 -13.99
CA LEU A 45 13.45 15.34 -13.65
C LEU A 45 13.39 14.43 -14.89
N GLU A 46 12.91 14.92 -16.03
CA GLU A 46 12.91 14.19 -17.30
C GLU A 46 14.34 13.84 -17.76
N LYS A 47 15.29 14.76 -17.60
CA LYS A 47 16.70 14.51 -17.92
C LYS A 47 17.29 13.42 -17.01
N ALA A 48 16.97 13.45 -15.72
CA ALA A 48 17.38 12.41 -14.77
C ALA A 48 16.81 11.03 -15.15
N GLY A 49 15.53 10.95 -15.52
CA GLY A 49 14.91 9.71 -16.01
C GLY A 49 15.60 9.13 -17.24
N ARG A 50 15.93 9.98 -18.22
CA ARG A 50 16.66 9.54 -19.43
C ARG A 50 18.03 8.95 -19.12
N TYR A 51 18.75 9.46 -18.13
CA TYR A 51 20.03 8.85 -17.72
C TYR A 51 19.84 7.44 -17.16
N LEU A 52 18.73 7.17 -16.47
CA LEU A 52 18.40 5.84 -15.97
C LEU A 52 18.03 4.89 -17.13
N ASP A 53 17.33 5.39 -18.16
CA ASP A 53 16.97 4.60 -19.35
C ASP A 53 18.20 4.11 -20.14
N HIS A 54 19.33 4.81 -20.03
CA HIS A 54 20.59 4.42 -20.66
C HIS A 54 21.35 3.31 -19.92
N LEU A 55 20.90 2.94 -18.71
CA LEU A 55 21.49 1.83 -17.98
C LEU A 55 21.11 0.52 -18.66
N ALA A 56 22.09 -0.38 -18.79
CA ALA A 56 21.85 -1.71 -19.34
C ALA A 56 20.82 -2.44 -18.47
N ALA A 57 19.68 -2.79 -19.06
CA ALA A 57 18.68 -3.58 -18.39
C ALA A 57 19.29 -4.94 -17.98
N PRO A 58 19.07 -5.41 -16.75
CA PRO A 58 19.55 -6.72 -16.33
C PRO A 58 18.95 -7.81 -17.23
N ALA A 59 19.76 -8.81 -17.57
CA ALA A 59 19.29 -9.94 -18.35
C ALA A 59 18.15 -10.65 -17.61
N ALA A 60 16.96 -10.68 -18.21
CA ALA A 60 15.82 -11.37 -17.63
C ALA A 60 16.06 -12.89 -17.63
N ASP A 61 15.66 -13.57 -16.55
CA ASP A 61 15.65 -15.03 -16.48
C ASP A 61 14.78 -15.60 -17.62
N PRO A 62 15.32 -16.45 -18.52
CA PRO A 62 14.57 -17.03 -19.64
C PRO A 62 13.30 -17.80 -19.22
N SER A 63 13.28 -18.33 -18.00
CA SER A 63 12.14 -19.04 -17.44
C SER A 63 11.04 -18.12 -16.90
N PHE A 64 11.33 -16.83 -16.69
CA PHE A 64 10.41 -15.87 -16.07
C PHE A 64 9.07 -15.82 -16.82
N ALA A 65 9.10 -15.65 -18.15
CA ALA A 65 7.88 -15.57 -18.96
C ALA A 65 7.02 -16.84 -18.82
N SER A 66 7.65 -18.01 -18.83
CA SER A 66 6.96 -19.29 -18.66
C SER A 66 6.33 -19.44 -17.27
N ARG A 67 7.06 -19.05 -16.22
CA ARG A 67 6.56 -19.06 -14.83
C ARG A 67 5.42 -18.06 -14.64
N PHE A 68 5.57 -16.85 -15.17
CA PHE A 68 4.56 -15.78 -15.16
C PHE A 68 3.27 -16.25 -15.83
N TRP A 69 3.33 -16.70 -17.08
CA TRP A 69 2.14 -17.13 -17.82
C TRP A 69 1.46 -18.35 -17.21
N ARG A 70 2.22 -19.25 -16.59
CA ARG A 70 1.66 -20.38 -15.84
C ARG A 70 0.86 -19.90 -14.63
N ARG A 71 1.33 -18.87 -13.90
CA ARG A 71 0.59 -18.27 -12.78
C ARG A 71 -0.65 -17.52 -13.26
N VAL A 72 -0.53 -16.69 -14.29
CA VAL A 72 -1.67 -15.95 -14.88
C VAL A 72 -2.77 -16.92 -15.31
N ARG A 73 -2.43 -18.02 -16.00
CA ARG A 73 -3.42 -19.04 -16.39
C ARG A 73 -4.05 -19.73 -15.18
N ARG A 74 -3.27 -20.11 -14.17
CA ARG A 74 -3.80 -20.74 -12.95
C ARG A 74 -4.78 -19.83 -12.23
N GLU A 75 -4.50 -18.53 -12.16
CA GLU A 75 -5.39 -17.56 -11.51
C GLU A 75 -6.65 -17.29 -12.35
N ALA A 76 -6.49 -17.21 -13.68
CA ALA A 76 -7.62 -17.03 -14.60
C ALA A 76 -8.59 -18.24 -14.59
N THR A 77 -8.08 -19.44 -14.34
CA THR A 77 -8.90 -20.67 -14.26
C THR A 77 -9.18 -21.13 -12.84
N ALA A 78 -8.60 -20.47 -11.82
CA ALA A 78 -8.88 -20.81 -10.43
C ALA A 78 -10.38 -20.59 -10.20
N PRO A 79 -11.09 -21.60 -9.67
CA PRO A 79 -12.45 -21.36 -9.23
C PRO A 79 -12.36 -20.27 -8.17
N ARG A 80 -12.98 -19.11 -8.41
CA ARG A 80 -13.26 -18.12 -7.36
C ARG A 80 -14.05 -18.88 -6.32
N SER A 81 -13.38 -19.35 -5.28
CA SER A 81 -14.00 -20.22 -4.30
C SER A 81 -15.02 -19.36 -3.57
N ALA A 82 -16.26 -19.40 -4.03
CA ALA A 82 -17.41 -19.01 -3.23
C ALA A 82 -17.49 -20.07 -2.12
N THR A 83 -16.63 -19.94 -1.10
CA THR A 83 -16.74 -20.68 0.15
C THR A 83 -17.91 -20.14 0.97
N THR A 84 -18.99 -19.73 0.34
CA THR A 84 -20.28 -19.88 0.97
C THR A 84 -20.55 -21.37 0.98
N ARG A 85 -20.02 -22.05 2.00
CA ARG A 85 -20.51 -23.35 2.45
C ARG A 85 -22.00 -23.15 2.60
N ALA A 86 -22.76 -23.51 1.56
CA ALA A 86 -24.18 -23.29 1.48
C ALA A 86 -24.75 -24.06 2.67
N ARG A 87 -25.05 -23.33 3.75
CA ARG A 87 -25.60 -23.95 4.94
C ARG A 87 -26.87 -24.63 4.48
N PRO A 88 -27.04 -25.94 4.75
CA PRO A 88 -28.21 -26.67 4.31
C PRO A 88 -29.47 -25.90 4.75
N ARG A 89 -30.19 -25.29 3.79
CA ARG A 89 -31.39 -24.45 4.03
C ARG A 89 -32.52 -25.20 4.77
N TRP A 90 -32.40 -26.51 4.88
CA TRP A 90 -33.26 -27.44 5.61
C TRP A 90 -33.03 -27.40 7.13
N LEU A 91 -31.96 -26.76 7.61
CA LEU A 91 -31.76 -26.47 9.04
C LEU A 91 -32.40 -25.16 9.50
N LEU A 92 -32.84 -24.30 8.58
CA LEU A 92 -33.53 -23.04 8.90
C LEU A 92 -34.84 -23.25 9.72
N PRO A 93 -35.73 -24.20 9.38
CA PRO A 93 -36.94 -24.43 10.19
C PRO A 93 -36.63 -24.96 11.59
N VAL A 94 -35.56 -25.75 11.75
CA VAL A 94 -35.12 -26.29 13.05
C VAL A 94 -34.60 -25.17 13.96
N ALA A 95 -33.82 -24.23 13.41
CA ALA A 95 -33.32 -23.08 14.16
C ALA A 95 -34.45 -22.14 14.62
N ILE A 96 -35.45 -21.91 13.77
CA ILE A 96 -36.62 -21.08 14.12
C ILE A 96 -37.45 -21.74 15.23
N ALA A 97 -37.71 -23.04 15.13
CA ALA A 97 -38.46 -23.77 16.15
C ALA A 97 -37.76 -23.75 17.52
N ALA A 98 -36.43 -23.92 17.54
CA ALA A 98 -35.64 -23.83 18.77
C ALA A 98 -35.66 -22.41 19.38
N GLY A 99 -35.60 -21.37 18.55
CA GLY A 99 -35.69 -19.97 19.00
C GLY A 99 -37.05 -19.65 19.63
N VAL A 100 -38.15 -20.06 19.00
CA VAL A 100 -39.51 -19.87 19.53
C VAL A 100 -39.69 -20.60 20.87
N MET A 101 -39.18 -21.84 20.97
CA MET A 101 -39.21 -22.60 22.23
C MET A 101 -38.41 -21.93 23.34
N ALA A 102 -37.24 -21.36 23.04
CA ALA A 102 -36.44 -20.63 24.04
C ALA A 102 -37.14 -19.35 24.51
N VAL A 103 -37.76 -18.59 23.60
CA VAL A 103 -38.51 -17.37 23.96
C VAL A 103 -39.74 -17.71 24.80
N LEU A 104 -40.49 -18.75 24.42
CA LEU A 104 -41.62 -19.24 25.22
C LEU A 104 -41.17 -19.73 26.60
N ALA A 105 -40.03 -20.44 26.69
CA ALA A 105 -39.48 -20.87 27.97
C ALA A 105 -39.09 -19.69 28.86
N VAL A 106 -38.54 -18.60 28.30
CA VAL A 106 -38.22 -17.37 29.04
C VAL A 106 -39.47 -16.62 29.48
N LEU A 107 -40.51 -16.55 28.63
CA LEU A 107 -41.79 -15.91 28.96
C LEU A 107 -42.60 -16.66 30.02
N PHE A 108 -42.55 -17.99 30.01
CA PHE A 108 -43.29 -18.84 30.96
C PHE A 108 -42.48 -19.23 32.20
N LEU A 109 -41.19 -18.89 32.28
CA LEU A 109 -40.44 -19.07 33.51
C LEU A 109 -40.86 -17.98 34.51
N PRO A 110 -41.41 -18.35 35.69
CA PRO A 110 -41.70 -17.37 36.72
C PRO A 110 -40.40 -16.65 37.07
N PRO A 111 -40.40 -15.30 37.18
CA PRO A 111 -39.21 -14.56 37.54
C PRO A 111 -38.76 -15.06 38.91
N ARG A 112 -37.69 -15.86 38.93
CA ARG A 112 -36.98 -16.15 40.17
C ARG A 112 -36.47 -14.82 40.65
N THR A 113 -37.16 -14.22 41.62
CA THR A 113 -36.78 -13.01 42.32
C THR A 113 -35.48 -13.28 43.07
N ARG A 114 -34.36 -13.31 42.35
CA ARG A 114 -33.03 -13.20 42.91
C ARG A 114 -32.92 -11.73 43.33
N ARG A 115 -33.08 -11.48 44.63
CA ARG A 115 -32.76 -10.19 45.25
C ARG A 115 -31.38 -9.75 44.71
N PRO A 116 -31.26 -8.64 43.99
CA PRO A 116 -29.96 -8.17 43.53
C PRO A 116 -29.15 -7.76 44.76
N LYS A 117 -28.12 -8.54 45.08
CA LYS A 117 -27.09 -8.16 46.05
C LYS A 117 -26.27 -7.06 45.39
N LYS A 118 -26.30 -5.83 45.94
CA LYS A 118 -25.39 -4.74 45.54
C LYS A 118 -23.97 -5.31 45.53
N GLN A 119 -23.41 -5.45 44.34
CA GLN A 119 -21.99 -5.69 44.15
C GLN A 119 -21.38 -4.34 43.83
N ASP A 120 -20.59 -3.84 44.77
CA ASP A 120 -19.69 -2.72 44.56
C ASP A 120 -18.65 -3.19 43.53
N VAL A 121 -18.74 -2.63 42.32
CA VAL A 121 -17.80 -2.94 41.24
C VAL A 121 -16.55 -2.11 41.48
N GLU A 122 -15.56 -2.73 42.12
CA GLU A 122 -14.20 -2.24 42.14
C GLU A 122 -13.56 -2.51 40.78
N VAL A 123 -13.34 -1.43 40.02
CA VAL A 123 -12.73 -1.48 38.69
C VAL A 123 -11.24 -1.77 38.88
N GLN A 124 -10.89 -3.05 38.92
CA GLN A 124 -9.50 -3.46 38.68
C GLN A 124 -9.23 -3.32 37.19
N ALA A 125 -8.48 -2.27 36.84
CA ALA A 125 -7.82 -2.16 35.56
C ALA A 125 -6.76 -3.27 35.43
N ARG A 126 -7.20 -4.47 35.07
CA ARG A 126 -6.32 -5.44 34.41
C ARG A 126 -6.24 -5.05 32.95
N LEU A 127 -5.22 -4.26 32.62
CA LEU A 127 -4.64 -4.27 31.29
C LEU A 127 -4.10 -5.69 31.09
N ALA A 128 -4.78 -6.49 30.27
CA ALA A 128 -4.27 -7.77 29.83
C ALA A 128 -3.15 -7.52 28.80
N PRO A 129 -1.96 -8.14 28.92
CA PRO A 129 -0.82 -7.88 28.05
C PRO A 129 -0.87 -8.70 26.75
N GLU A 130 -2.05 -9.14 26.31
CA GLU A 130 -2.17 -10.17 25.27
C GLU A 130 -2.22 -9.64 23.82
N ASP A 131 -2.05 -8.32 23.62
CA ASP A 131 -1.93 -7.71 22.29
C ASP A 131 -0.47 -7.54 21.80
N SER A 132 0.54 -8.04 22.52
CA SER A 132 1.95 -7.95 22.07
C SER A 132 2.32 -8.96 20.98
N ALA A 133 1.49 -9.97 20.71
CA ALA A 133 1.81 -11.03 19.74
C ALA A 133 1.75 -10.56 18.27
N ILE A 134 1.02 -9.48 17.96
CA ILE A 134 0.89 -8.98 16.57
C ILE A 134 2.09 -8.12 16.15
N VAL A 135 2.87 -7.62 17.11
CA VAL A 135 4.03 -6.74 16.84
C VAL A 135 5.29 -7.55 16.52
N GLU A 136 5.43 -8.75 17.11
CA GLU A 136 6.62 -9.58 16.95
C GLU A 136 6.65 -10.32 15.59
N GLU A 137 5.50 -10.78 15.09
CA GLU A 137 5.38 -11.44 13.79
C GLU A 137 5.57 -10.49 12.61
N LEU A 138 5.22 -9.20 12.77
CA LEU A 138 5.47 -8.18 11.74
C LEU A 138 6.95 -7.78 11.68
N SER A 139 7.68 -7.85 12.80
CA SER A 139 9.11 -7.53 12.86
C SER A 139 9.99 -8.63 12.25
N THR A 140 9.57 -9.90 12.35
CA THR A 140 10.29 -11.04 11.76
C THR A 140 10.14 -11.11 10.24
N LEU A 141 8.97 -10.72 9.70
CA LEU A 141 8.79 -10.59 8.24
C LEU A 141 9.56 -9.40 7.63
N ALA A 142 9.91 -8.38 8.42
CA ALA A 142 10.69 -7.23 7.96
C ALA A 142 12.22 -7.46 8.02
N ALA A 143 12.68 -8.39 8.86
CA ALA A 143 14.11 -8.65 9.06
C ALA A 143 14.70 -9.58 7.98
N ASP A 144 13.93 -10.53 7.46
CA ASP A 144 14.45 -11.56 6.54
C ASP A 144 14.50 -11.10 5.05
N ASP A 145 13.82 -10.01 4.67
CA ASP A 145 13.76 -9.54 3.27
C ASP A 145 14.55 -8.25 2.98
N PHE A 146 15.29 -7.69 3.96
CA PHE A 146 16.15 -6.51 3.74
C PHE A 146 17.66 -6.82 3.69
N ASP A 147 18.05 -8.08 3.46
CA ASP A 147 19.47 -8.45 3.27
C ASP A 147 20.01 -8.16 1.85
N ALA A 148 19.21 -7.51 0.98
CA ALA A 148 19.64 -7.05 -0.34
C ALA A 148 20.21 -5.61 -0.36
N ALA A 149 20.33 -4.95 0.79
CA ALA A 149 20.86 -3.57 0.90
C ALA A 149 22.25 -3.47 1.56
N ARG A 150 22.93 -4.59 1.83
CA ARG A 150 24.28 -4.60 2.43
C ARG A 150 25.45 -4.41 1.46
N ASP A 151 25.18 -4.32 0.17
CA ASP A 151 26.18 -4.01 -0.87
C ASP A 151 25.93 -2.62 -1.51
N LEU A 152 25.35 -1.68 -0.77
CA LEU A 152 25.32 -0.28 -1.17
C LEU A 152 26.55 0.48 -0.64
N ASP A 153 27.74 -0.04 -0.95
CA ASP A 153 29.01 0.70 -0.95
C ASP A 153 29.05 1.78 -2.06
N LEU A 154 27.94 1.95 -2.80
CA LEU A 154 27.77 2.92 -3.89
C LEU A 154 27.45 4.34 -3.42
N LEU A 155 27.15 4.56 -2.13
CA LEU A 155 26.87 5.91 -1.61
C LEU A 155 28.12 6.68 -1.18
N GLU A 156 29.31 6.08 -1.20
CA GLU A 156 30.57 6.81 -0.98
C GLU A 156 31.07 7.50 -2.27
N ARG A 157 30.47 7.23 -3.44
CA ARG A 157 30.82 7.83 -4.74
C ARG A 157 29.87 8.91 -5.26
N LEU A 158 28.92 9.38 -4.46
CA LEU A 158 28.10 10.55 -4.81
C LEU A 158 28.74 11.89 -4.39
N ASP A 159 30.07 11.98 -4.38
CA ASP A 159 30.78 13.27 -4.48
C ASP A 159 30.75 13.86 -5.90
N VAL A 160 30.20 13.15 -6.89
CA VAL A 160 30.20 13.57 -8.31
C VAL A 160 29.11 14.60 -8.65
N VAL A 161 28.12 14.87 -7.79
CA VAL A 161 27.06 15.87 -8.08
C VAL A 161 27.44 17.29 -7.65
N ARG A 162 28.61 17.52 -7.02
CA ARG A 162 29.05 18.88 -6.62
C ARG A 162 30.08 19.54 -7.55
N GLY A 163 30.15 19.15 -8.82
CA GLY A 163 31.17 19.70 -9.74
C GLY A 163 30.78 19.73 -11.21
N LEU A 164 29.50 19.85 -11.54
CA LEU A 164 29.12 20.19 -12.92
C LEU A 164 29.04 21.71 -13.03
N ASP A 165 30.17 22.31 -13.34
CA ASP A 165 30.25 23.67 -13.82
C ASP A 165 29.36 23.78 -15.08
N GLU A 166 28.62 24.88 -15.20
CA GLU A 166 27.54 25.10 -16.18
C GLU A 166 28.00 25.10 -17.66
N GLU A 167 29.29 24.89 -17.95
CA GLU A 167 29.90 25.04 -19.28
C GLU A 167 29.93 23.77 -20.16
N GLU A 168 29.75 22.56 -19.61
CA GLU A 168 29.84 21.32 -20.42
C GLU A 168 28.50 20.87 -21.06
N ILE A 169 27.42 21.64 -20.84
CA ILE A 169 26.06 21.30 -21.31
C ILE A 169 25.86 21.59 -22.81
N ASP A 170 26.65 22.47 -23.43
CA ASP A 170 26.49 22.82 -24.85
C ASP A 170 27.30 21.93 -25.81
N ALA A 171 28.34 21.23 -25.35
CA ALA A 171 29.23 20.47 -26.25
C ALA A 171 28.71 19.08 -26.67
N ALA A 172 27.70 18.53 -25.98
CA ALA A 172 27.14 17.21 -26.28
C ALA A 172 25.87 17.26 -27.16
N GLY A 173 25.49 18.44 -27.66
CA GLY A 173 24.32 18.66 -28.52
C GLY A 173 24.58 18.58 -30.03
N GLU A 174 25.84 18.43 -30.46
CA GLU A 174 26.22 18.31 -31.87
C GLU A 174 27.09 17.07 -32.12
N MET A 175 26.52 15.88 -31.94
CA MET A 175 26.92 14.65 -32.64
C MET A 175 25.71 13.75 -32.84
#